data_AF-A0A0G0K852-F1
#
_entry.id   AF-A0A0G0K852-F1
#
_cell.length_a   1.000
_cell.length_b   1.000
_cell.length_c   1.000
_cell.angle_alpha   90.00
_cell.angle_beta   90.00
_cell.angle_gamma   90.00
#
_symmetry.space_group_name_H-M   'P 1'
#
loop_
_entity.id
_entity.type
_entity.pdbx_description
1 polymer ?
#
loop_
_entity_poly.entity_id
_entity_poly.type
_entity_poly.pdbx_seq_one_letter_code
_entity_poly.pdbx_strand_id
1 'polypeptide(L)'
;MKVQMKQLIVVLAVVIVVLGGIYFFLTRDRMEKNRLVDVVQPEISGPQKGEKGYNETETRVTVGTKEVQAGGFDRVEAGKIYYKTNDGFTIESELTSDQVVLSCYTGELSGVGQIDYAYVTDVKVYTPGTIGAVILRGEPMVALASADATGSYKTNTIVIDASKCPK
;
A
#
# COMPACT_ATOMS: atom_id res chain seq x y z
N MET A 1 -30.26 -69.73 11.31
CA MET A 1 -28.92 -69.10 11.33
C MET A 1 -28.71 -67.92 10.36
N LYS A 2 -29.75 -67.30 9.76
CA LYS A 2 -29.57 -66.17 8.82
C LYS A 2 -29.67 -64.77 9.44
N VAL A 3 -30.24 -64.64 10.64
CA VAL A 3 -30.47 -63.34 11.31
C VAL A 3 -29.20 -62.82 11.99
N GLN A 4 -28.37 -63.70 12.59
CA GLN A 4 -27.14 -63.28 13.26
C GLN A 4 -26.04 -62.79 12.31
N MET A 5 -25.98 -63.33 11.08
CA MET A 5 -24.98 -62.90 10.10
C MET A 5 -25.23 -61.49 9.58
N LYS A 6 -26.50 -61.08 9.44
CA LYS A 6 -26.87 -59.72 9.03
C LYS A 6 -26.56 -58.69 10.11
N GLN A 7 -26.79 -59.02 11.38
CA GLN A 7 -26.45 -58.13 12.50
C GLN A 7 -24.93 -57.98 12.67
N LEU A 8 -24.16 -59.04 12.43
CA LEU A 8 -22.70 -58.99 12.50
C LEU A 8 -22.08 -58.09 11.42
N ILE A 9 -22.64 -58.09 10.20
CA ILE A 9 -22.21 -57.20 9.10
C ILE A 9 -22.54 -55.72 9.42
N VAL A 10 -23.73 -55.45 9.96
CA VAL A 10 -24.12 -54.07 10.34
C VAL A 10 -23.22 -53.53 11.45
N VAL A 11 -22.93 -54.34 12.48
CA VAL A 11 -22.01 -53.96 13.56
C VAL A 11 -20.60 -53.70 13.01
N LEU A 12 -20.10 -54.55 12.10
CA LEU A 12 -18.80 -54.36 11.48
C LEU A 12 -18.72 -53.06 10.67
N ALA A 13 -19.77 -52.75 9.90
CA ALA A 13 -19.85 -51.52 9.12
C ALA A 13 -19.85 -50.27 10.02
N VAL A 14 -20.59 -50.30 11.15
CA VAL A 14 -20.61 -49.20 12.12
C VAL A 14 -19.23 -49.01 12.75
N VAL A 15 -18.54 -50.09 13.11
CA VAL A 15 -17.17 -50.02 13.67
C VAL A 15 -16.20 -49.39 12.67
N ILE A 16 -16.27 -49.76 11.39
CA ILE A 16 -15.40 -49.18 10.35
C ILE A 16 -15.68 -47.68 10.16
N VAL A 17 -16.95 -47.26 10.17
CA VAL A 17 -17.31 -45.84 10.05
C VAL A 17 -16.84 -45.03 11.25
N VAL A 18 -16.98 -45.58 12.46
CA VAL A 18 -16.51 -44.92 13.70
C VAL A 18 -14.98 -44.81 13.72
N LEU A 19 -14.27 -45.89 13.40
CA LEU A 19 -12.80 -45.88 13.34
C LEU A 19 -12.28 -44.96 12.23
N GLY A 20 -12.92 -44.97 11.06
CA GLY A 20 -12.60 -44.06 9.95
C GLY A 20 -12.84 -42.59 10.31
N GLY A 21 -13.96 -42.29 10.99
CA GLY A 21 -14.28 -40.94 11.46
C GLY A 21 -13.27 -40.43 12.50
N ILE A 22 -12.89 -41.26 13.47
CA ILE A 22 -11.87 -40.91 14.47
C ILE A 22 -10.51 -40.70 13.80
N TYR A 23 -10.12 -41.58 12.86
CA TYR A 23 -8.86 -41.44 12.12
C TYR A 23 -8.82 -40.15 11.29
N PHE A 24 -9.92 -39.81 10.62
CA PHE A 24 -10.04 -38.59 9.83
C PHE A 24 -9.97 -37.34 10.71
N PHE A 25 -10.62 -37.36 11.88
CA PHE A 25 -10.59 -36.24 12.82
C PHE A 25 -9.18 -36.01 13.39
N LEU A 26 -8.47 -37.08 13.76
CA LEU A 26 -7.10 -36.98 14.30
C LEU A 26 -6.04 -36.58 13.26
N THR A 27 -6.24 -36.91 11.98
CA THR A 27 -5.33 -36.51 10.91
C THR A 27 -5.56 -35.08 10.43
N ARG A 28 -6.81 -34.58 10.51
CA ARG A 28 -7.15 -33.19 10.17
C ARG A 28 -6.41 -32.18 11.06
N ASP A 29 -6.35 -32.41 12.37
CA ASP A 29 -5.62 -31.52 13.31
C ASP A 29 -4.11 -31.50 13.04
N ARG A 30 -3.52 -32.61 12.58
CA ARG A 30 -2.10 -32.66 12.19
C ARG A 30 -1.81 -31.89 10.90
N MET A 31 -2.75 -31.87 9.96
CA MET A 31 -2.59 -31.10 8.72
C MET A 31 -2.67 -29.60 8.98
N GLU A 32 -3.49 -29.16 9.95
CA GLU A 32 -3.62 -27.75 10.31
C GLU A 32 -2.38 -27.26 11.08
N LYS A 33 -1.79 -28.09 11.95
CA LYS A 33 -0.56 -27.77 12.69
C LYS A 33 0.70 -27.71 11.82
N ASN A 34 0.75 -28.47 10.73
CA ASN A 34 1.86 -28.45 9.76
C ASN A 34 1.69 -27.38 8.67
N ARG A 35 0.59 -26.61 8.69
CA ARG A 35 0.36 -25.48 7.78
C ARG A 35 0.74 -24.13 8.38
N LEU A 36 1.29 -24.12 9.59
CA LEU A 36 2.28 -23.13 9.99
C LEU A 36 3.58 -23.51 9.30
N VAL A 37 3.60 -23.31 7.98
CA VAL A 37 4.85 -23.01 7.30
C VAL A 37 5.43 -21.86 8.11
N ASP A 38 6.51 -22.12 8.83
CA ASP A 38 7.45 -21.08 9.19
C ASP A 38 7.71 -20.34 7.89
N VAL A 39 7.01 -19.22 7.71
CA VAL A 39 7.50 -18.16 6.86
C VAL A 39 8.77 -17.78 7.60
N VAL A 40 9.86 -18.45 7.24
CA VAL A 40 11.21 -17.96 7.46
C VAL A 40 11.17 -16.61 6.76
N GLN A 41 10.80 -15.57 7.50
CA GLN A 41 11.12 -14.21 7.12
C GLN A 41 12.61 -14.30 6.87
N PRO A 42 13.09 -14.06 5.64
CA PRO A 42 14.51 -14.04 5.40
C PRO A 42 15.07 -13.08 6.44
N GLU A 43 15.97 -13.57 7.30
CA GLU A 43 16.75 -12.67 8.15
C GLU A 43 17.34 -11.66 7.18
N ILE A 44 16.87 -10.41 7.29
CA ILE A 44 17.32 -9.32 6.45
C ILE A 44 18.75 -9.05 6.92
N SER A 45 19.70 -9.80 6.36
CA SER A 45 21.13 -9.67 6.63
C SER A 45 21.63 -8.47 5.84
N GLY A 46 21.36 -7.30 6.41
CA GLY A 46 21.72 -6.01 5.83
C GLY A 46 21.24 -4.89 6.73
N PRO A 47 21.88 -3.71 6.64
CA PRO A 47 21.42 -2.54 7.38
C PRO A 47 19.94 -2.30 7.07
N GLN A 48 19.13 -2.02 8.09
CA GLN A 48 17.70 -1.71 7.95
C GLN A 48 17.50 -0.30 7.42
N LYS A 49 16.28 0.02 6.96
CA LYS A 49 15.93 1.37 6.50
C LYS A 49 16.26 2.40 7.59
N GLY A 50 17.14 3.36 7.25
CA GLY A 50 17.64 4.37 8.17
C GLY A 50 18.99 4.05 8.83
N GLU A 51 19.54 2.86 8.62
CA GLU A 51 20.86 2.48 9.12
C GLU A 51 21.97 2.82 8.11
N LYS A 52 23.17 3.07 8.64
CA LYS A 52 24.34 3.40 7.83
C LYS A 52 24.70 2.22 6.91
N GLY A 53 24.68 2.47 5.61
CA GLY A 53 24.94 1.44 4.58
C GLY A 53 23.68 0.83 3.96
N TYR A 54 22.48 1.20 4.44
CA TYR A 54 21.23 0.84 3.77
C TYR A 54 21.13 1.57 2.44
N ASN A 55 20.78 0.83 1.39
CA ASN A 55 20.46 1.37 0.08
C ASN A 55 19.04 0.95 -0.29
N GLU A 56 18.16 1.92 -0.52
CA GLU A 56 16.78 1.67 -0.91
C GLU A 56 16.79 1.14 -2.35
N THR A 57 16.50 -0.16 -2.52
CA THR A 57 16.57 -0.81 -3.85
C THR A 57 15.27 -0.60 -4.63
N GLU A 58 14.17 -0.31 -3.94
CA GLU A 58 12.88 -0.01 -4.54
C GLU A 58 12.73 1.50 -4.75
N THR A 59 12.70 1.90 -6.03
CA THR A 59 12.46 3.29 -6.43
C THR A 59 10.98 3.57 -6.70
N ARG A 60 10.12 2.55 -6.58
CA ARG A 60 8.71 2.61 -6.97
C ARG A 60 7.80 2.70 -5.77
N VAL A 61 6.81 3.58 -5.85
CA VAL A 61 5.78 3.73 -4.84
C VAL A 61 4.40 3.58 -5.46
N THR A 62 3.57 2.72 -4.87
CA THR A 62 2.20 2.48 -5.31
C THR A 62 1.30 3.65 -4.99
N VAL A 63 0.49 4.05 -5.97
CA VAL A 63 -0.48 5.14 -5.90
C VAL A 63 -1.87 4.58 -5.58
N GLY A 64 -2.66 5.34 -4.84
CA GLY A 64 -4.01 4.96 -4.39
C GLY A 64 -4.09 4.57 -2.91
N THR A 65 -3.05 4.87 -2.14
CA THR A 65 -3.04 4.69 -0.68
C THR A 65 -3.32 6.03 0.04
N LYS A 66 -3.33 6.05 1.37
CA LYS A 66 -3.47 7.34 2.10
C LYS A 66 -2.21 8.20 1.97
N GLU A 67 -1.08 7.55 1.75
CA GLU A 67 0.25 8.12 1.60
C GLU A 67 0.50 8.64 0.19
N VAL A 68 -0.14 8.06 -0.83
CA VAL A 68 0.13 8.42 -2.22
C VAL A 68 -1.16 8.48 -3.02
N GLN A 69 -1.54 9.67 -3.46
CA GLN A 69 -2.80 9.90 -4.17
C GLN A 69 -2.61 10.72 -5.45
N ALA A 70 -3.20 10.27 -6.55
CA ALA A 70 -3.21 10.99 -7.82
C ALA A 70 -4.49 11.81 -8.00
N GLY A 71 -4.36 12.94 -8.70
CA GLY A 71 -5.49 13.76 -9.09
C GLY A 71 -5.10 15.01 -9.86
N GLY A 72 -6.08 15.77 -10.31
CA GLY A 72 -5.88 17.11 -10.87
C GLY A 72 -5.83 18.17 -9.77
N PHE A 73 -4.78 18.98 -9.75
CA PHE A 73 -4.62 20.08 -8.79
C PHE A 73 -5.81 21.05 -8.87
N ASP A 74 -6.36 21.48 -7.73
CA ASP A 74 -7.41 22.50 -7.70
C ASP A 74 -6.89 23.83 -7.14
N ARG A 75 -6.44 23.82 -5.89
CA ARG A 75 -5.90 25.00 -5.19
C ARG A 75 -5.16 24.62 -3.90
N VAL A 76 -4.46 25.59 -3.34
CA VAL A 76 -3.97 25.55 -1.95
C VAL A 76 -4.61 26.69 -1.18
N GLU A 77 -5.19 26.38 -0.03
CA GLU A 77 -5.92 27.34 0.80
C GLU A 77 -5.83 26.92 2.27
N ALA A 78 -5.57 27.87 3.17
CA ALA A 78 -5.50 27.63 4.61
C ALA A 78 -4.59 26.45 5.03
N GLY A 79 -3.44 26.29 4.37
CA GLY A 79 -2.48 25.22 4.69
C GLY A 79 -2.89 23.83 4.20
N LYS A 80 -3.93 23.74 3.36
CA LYS A 80 -4.40 22.50 2.75
C LYS A 80 -4.25 22.54 1.24
N ILE A 81 -3.98 21.39 0.65
CA ILE A 81 -4.06 21.18 -0.80
C ILE A 81 -5.37 20.50 -1.15
N TYR A 82 -6.01 21.01 -2.20
CA TYR A 82 -7.23 20.48 -2.77
C TYR A 82 -6.93 19.94 -4.17
N TYR A 83 -7.37 18.72 -4.44
CA TYR A 83 -7.22 18.10 -5.76
C TYR A 83 -8.40 17.18 -6.06
N LYS A 84 -8.68 16.97 -7.34
CA LYS A 84 -9.76 16.10 -7.81
C LYS A 84 -9.22 14.76 -8.25
N THR A 85 -9.73 13.68 -7.70
CA THR A 85 -9.40 12.33 -8.18
C THR A 85 -9.98 12.10 -9.58
N ASN A 86 -9.51 11.05 -10.25
CA ASN A 86 -10.01 10.65 -11.57
C ASN A 86 -11.52 10.34 -11.55
N ASP A 87 -12.06 9.93 -10.40
CA ASP A 87 -13.49 9.66 -10.20
C ASP A 87 -14.31 10.93 -9.91
N GLY A 88 -13.67 12.11 -9.92
CA GLY A 88 -14.31 13.42 -9.74
C GLY A 88 -14.50 13.86 -8.29
N PHE A 89 -14.05 13.09 -7.30
CA PHE A 89 -14.10 13.48 -5.89
C PHE A 89 -13.03 14.51 -5.58
N THR A 90 -13.39 15.53 -4.79
CA THR A 90 -12.40 16.47 -4.25
C THR A 90 -11.84 15.91 -2.96
N ILE A 91 -10.52 15.76 -2.90
CA ILE A 91 -9.79 15.40 -1.70
C ILE A 91 -9.15 16.66 -1.14
N GLU A 92 -9.17 16.76 0.18
CA GLU A 92 -8.36 17.72 0.92
C GLU A 92 -7.29 17.00 1.71
N SER A 93 -6.07 17.53 1.68
CA SER A 93 -4.96 17.04 2.49
C SER A 93 -4.24 18.20 3.13
N GLU A 94 -3.90 18.07 4.41
CA GLU A 94 -3.07 19.06 5.10
C GLU A 94 -1.65 19.05 4.53
N LEU A 95 -1.07 20.23 4.35
CA LEU A 95 0.34 20.36 3.99
C LEU A 95 1.20 20.35 5.26
N THR A 96 2.45 19.92 5.13
CA THR A 96 3.49 20.19 6.13
C THR A 96 3.63 21.70 6.37
N SER A 97 3.86 22.11 7.62
CA SER A 97 3.79 23.53 8.01
C SER A 97 4.98 24.37 7.55
N ASP A 98 6.12 23.72 7.32
CA ASP A 98 7.41 24.34 7.08
C ASP A 98 7.78 24.34 5.60
N GLN A 99 7.82 23.16 4.98
CA GLN A 99 8.32 22.96 3.64
C GLN A 99 7.49 21.94 2.88
N VAL A 100 7.19 22.24 1.64
CA VAL A 100 6.53 21.33 0.69
C VAL A 100 7.46 21.15 -0.50
N VAL A 101 7.76 19.91 -0.82
CA VAL A 101 8.62 19.53 -1.92
C VAL A 101 7.78 19.44 -3.21
N LEU A 102 8.26 20.03 -4.29
CA LEU A 102 7.73 19.87 -5.64
C LEU A 102 8.72 19.03 -6.45
N SER A 103 8.32 17.83 -6.83
CA SER A 103 9.13 16.89 -7.60
C SER A 103 8.70 16.90 -9.07
N CYS A 104 9.65 17.17 -9.96
CA CYS A 104 9.46 17.27 -11.39
C CYS A 104 9.64 15.91 -12.05
N TYR A 105 8.57 15.33 -12.58
CA TYR A 105 8.53 13.95 -13.03
C TYR A 105 8.31 13.86 -14.55
N THR A 106 9.13 13.07 -15.25
CA THR A 106 9.03 12.92 -16.71
C THR A 106 8.12 11.77 -17.17
N GLY A 107 7.63 10.93 -16.25
CA GLY A 107 6.67 9.89 -16.59
C GLY A 107 5.22 10.40 -16.61
N GLU A 108 4.29 9.57 -17.06
CA GLU A 108 2.86 9.91 -17.09
C GLU A 108 2.26 9.88 -15.67
N LEU A 109 1.58 10.97 -15.29
CA LEU A 109 0.91 11.11 -13.99
C LEU A 109 -0.61 10.86 -14.06
N SER A 110 -1.21 10.90 -15.25
CA SER A 110 -2.63 10.66 -15.41
C SER A 110 -2.94 9.17 -15.23
N GLY A 111 -3.81 8.82 -14.27
CA GLY A 111 -4.15 7.41 -14.00
C GLY A 111 -2.97 6.55 -13.53
N VAL A 112 -1.90 7.17 -13.03
CA VAL A 112 -0.68 6.47 -12.63
C VAL A 112 -0.92 5.57 -11.42
N GLY A 113 -0.58 4.29 -11.54
CA GLY A 113 -0.66 3.32 -10.46
C GLY A 113 0.62 3.20 -9.63
N GLN A 114 1.77 3.64 -10.17
CA GLN A 114 3.06 3.65 -9.48
C GLN A 114 3.92 4.83 -9.94
N ILE A 115 4.56 5.52 -9.00
CA ILE A 115 5.58 6.54 -9.26
C ILE A 115 6.96 5.92 -9.10
N ASP A 116 7.85 6.12 -10.06
CA ASP A 116 9.22 5.62 -10.00
C ASP A 116 10.21 6.79 -9.89
N TYR A 117 10.84 6.95 -8.73
CA TYR A 117 11.71 8.09 -8.44
C TYR A 117 12.88 8.26 -9.42
N ALA A 118 13.23 7.22 -10.20
CA ALA A 118 14.21 7.34 -11.28
C ALA A 118 13.80 8.35 -12.39
N TYR A 119 12.51 8.68 -12.51
CA TYR A 119 12.01 9.67 -13.46
C TYR A 119 11.80 11.06 -12.84
N VAL A 120 12.22 11.25 -11.58
CA VAL A 120 12.31 12.60 -10.99
C VAL A 120 13.57 13.27 -11.51
N THR A 121 13.39 14.40 -12.18
CA THR A 121 14.46 15.14 -12.86
C THR A 121 14.93 16.38 -12.11
N ASP A 122 14.04 16.96 -11.30
CA ASP A 122 14.33 18.13 -10.49
C ASP A 122 13.45 18.13 -9.24
N VAL A 123 13.94 18.77 -8.19
CA VAL A 123 13.26 18.87 -6.89
C VAL A 123 13.39 20.29 -6.38
N LYS A 124 12.25 20.91 -6.11
CA LYS A 124 12.16 22.28 -5.62
C LYS A 124 11.46 22.31 -4.28
N VAL A 125 11.85 23.23 -3.40
CA VAL A 125 11.25 23.36 -2.07
C VAL A 125 10.51 24.68 -1.98
N TYR A 126 9.25 24.62 -1.58
CA TYR A 126 8.37 25.76 -1.39
C TYR A 126 7.80 25.78 0.02
N THR A 127 7.16 26.89 0.37
CA THR A 127 6.32 26.95 1.57
C THR A 127 4.85 26.67 1.20
N PRO A 128 4.02 26.23 2.15
CA PRO A 128 2.59 26.01 1.91
C PRO A 128 1.87 27.23 1.32
N GLY A 129 2.28 28.45 1.69
CA GLY A 129 1.68 29.68 1.18
C GLY A 129 2.04 30.01 -0.28
N THR A 130 3.09 29.40 -0.83
CA THR A 130 3.61 29.73 -2.17
C THR A 130 3.38 28.63 -3.19
N ILE A 131 3.29 27.37 -2.75
CA ILE A 131 3.17 26.21 -3.65
C ILE A 131 1.89 26.24 -4.50
N GLY A 132 0.79 26.81 -3.99
CA GLY A 132 -0.46 26.93 -4.74
C GLY A 132 -0.40 27.89 -5.93
N ALA A 133 0.57 28.80 -5.97
CA ALA A 133 0.74 29.76 -7.05
C ALA A 133 1.60 29.22 -8.21
N VAL A 134 2.33 28.13 -7.99
CA VAL A 134 3.24 27.56 -9.00
C VAL A 134 2.64 26.40 -9.78
N ILE A 135 1.60 25.73 -9.25
CA ILE A 135 0.89 24.65 -9.94
C ILE A 135 -0.38 25.22 -10.56
N LEU A 136 -0.59 24.97 -11.86
CA LEU A 136 -1.80 25.43 -12.56
C LEU A 136 -2.98 24.54 -12.21
N ARG A 137 -4.17 25.14 -12.11
CA ARG A 137 -5.42 24.42 -11.86
C ARG A 137 -5.72 23.41 -12.97
N GLY A 138 -6.07 22.19 -12.58
CA GLY A 138 -6.38 21.07 -13.46
C GLY A 138 -5.17 20.23 -13.86
N GLU A 139 -3.94 20.63 -13.51
CA GLU A 139 -2.74 19.87 -13.84
C GLU A 139 -2.70 18.53 -13.08
N PRO A 140 -2.39 17.41 -13.76
CA PRO A 140 -2.18 16.12 -13.10
C PRO A 140 -1.04 16.20 -12.08
N MET A 141 -1.29 15.66 -10.90
CA MET A 141 -0.33 15.61 -9.82
C MET A 141 -0.47 14.34 -8.99
N VAL A 142 0.59 14.00 -8.25
CA VAL A 142 0.54 13.01 -7.17
C VAL A 142 0.95 13.66 -5.86
N ALA A 143 0.05 13.62 -4.88
CA ALA A 143 0.34 14.01 -3.51
C ALA A 143 0.94 12.83 -2.75
N LEU A 144 2.12 13.05 -2.18
CA LEU A 144 2.81 12.15 -1.29
C LEU A 144 2.71 12.72 0.12
N ALA A 145 2.11 11.94 1.02
CA ALA A 145 1.86 12.28 2.39
C ALA A 145 2.56 11.32 3.34
N SER A 146 3.09 11.87 4.43
CA SER A 146 3.69 11.11 5.53
C SER A 146 2.87 11.31 6.80
N ALA A 147 2.74 10.25 7.59
CA ALA A 147 2.16 10.36 8.93
C ALA A 147 3.11 11.15 9.84
N ASP A 148 2.56 12.10 10.60
CA ASP A 148 3.28 12.73 11.70
C ASP A 148 3.31 11.82 12.95
N ALA A 149 3.97 12.28 14.01
CA ALA A 149 4.06 11.55 15.28
C ALA A 149 2.70 11.26 15.95
N THR A 150 1.62 11.93 15.50
CA THR A 150 0.26 11.71 15.99
C THR A 150 -0.55 10.76 15.09
N GLY A 151 0.03 10.30 13.97
CA GLY A 151 -0.63 9.46 12.98
C GLY A 151 -1.44 10.22 11.94
N SER A 152 -1.36 11.55 11.90
CA SER A 152 -2.06 12.39 10.93
C SER A 152 -1.24 12.51 9.66
N TYR A 153 -1.83 12.20 8.50
CA TYR A 153 -1.13 12.27 7.21
C TYR A 153 -1.10 13.70 6.68
N LYS A 154 0.11 14.20 6.43
CA LYS A 154 0.35 15.51 5.84
C LYS A 154 1.10 15.35 4.54
N THR A 155 0.59 15.97 3.49
CA THR A 155 1.24 16.05 2.19
C THR A 155 2.51 16.88 2.33
N ASN A 156 3.66 16.22 2.13
CA ASN A 156 4.97 16.84 2.21
C ASN A 156 5.61 17.00 0.83
N THR A 157 5.17 16.21 -0.15
CA THR A 157 5.71 16.21 -1.51
C THR A 157 4.57 16.19 -2.52
N ILE A 158 4.67 17.00 -3.55
CA ILE A 158 3.77 17.05 -4.68
C ILE A 158 4.59 16.75 -5.93
N VAL A 159 4.16 15.76 -6.69
CA VAL A 159 4.78 15.37 -7.95
C VAL A 159 3.97 15.96 -9.10
N ILE A 160 4.62 16.66 -10.02
CA ILE A 160 4.01 17.22 -11.24
C ILE A 160 4.84 16.87 -12.48
N ASP A 161 4.26 17.07 -13.66
CA ASP A 161 4.96 16.87 -14.93
C ASP A 161 6.17 17.83 -15.02
N ALA A 162 7.34 17.29 -15.38
CA ALA A 162 8.59 18.05 -15.50
C ALA A 162 8.50 19.21 -16.50
N SER A 163 7.68 19.10 -17.55
CA SER A 163 7.45 20.19 -18.51
C SER A 163 6.67 21.37 -17.92
N LYS A 164 5.95 21.13 -16.82
CA LYS A 164 5.16 22.11 -16.07
C LYS A 164 5.87 22.63 -14.84
N CYS A 165 7.06 22.10 -14.54
CA CYS A 165 7.83 22.59 -13.42
C CYS A 165 8.28 24.03 -13.64
N PRO A 166 8.17 24.89 -12.60
CA PRO A 166 8.76 26.22 -12.63
C PRO A 166 10.25 26.11 -12.96
N LYS A 167 10.81 27.05 -13.73
CA LYS A 167 12.24 27.10 -14.02
C LYS A 167 13.02 27.81 -12.92
#